data_AF-A0A7C5K3H0-F1
#
_entry.id   AF-A0A7C5K3H0-F1
#
_cell.length_a   1.000
_cell.length_b   1.000
_cell.length_c   1.000
_cell.angle_alpha   90.00
_cell.angle_beta   90.00
_cell.angle_gamma   90.00
#
_symmetry.space_group_name_H-M   'P 1'
#
loop_
_entity.id
_entity.type
_entity.pdbx_description
1 polymer ?
#
loop_
_entity_poly.entity_id
_entity_poly.type
_entity_poly.pdbx_seq_one_letter_code
_entity_poly.pdbx_strand_id
1 'polypeptide(L)'
;SLICAGGIRNSGDVAKAIALGADATVIGTAALVALGCRICQKCYTGNCAWGIATQKPELVRRLDPQIGAMRLSNLLAAWGLELKEILGSLGVNSIESLRGSRERLRGVGLDEQTLKLLGVKPAGIGQ
;
A
#
# COMPACT_ATOMS: atom_id res chain seq x y z
N SER A 1 17.14 -7.97 2.23
CA SER A 1 15.83 -7.33 2.43
C SER A 1 14.91 -7.66 1.27
N LEU A 2 13.66 -8.04 1.54
CA LEU A 2 12.57 -8.33 0.62
C LEU A 2 11.66 -7.10 0.52
N ILE A 3 11.44 -6.63 -0.70
CA ILE A 3 10.59 -5.45 -0.97
C ILE A 3 9.34 -5.93 -1.72
N CYS A 4 8.16 -5.68 -1.16
CA CYS A 4 6.89 -6.03 -1.78
C CYS A 4 6.33 -4.83 -2.56
N ALA A 5 5.94 -5.04 -3.81
CA ALA A 5 5.35 -4.02 -4.67
C ALA A 5 4.09 -4.56 -5.36
N GLY A 6 3.19 -3.63 -5.73
CA GLY A 6 1.95 -3.95 -6.44
C GLY A 6 0.74 -4.03 -5.50
N GLY A 7 -0.33 -3.33 -5.86
CA GLY A 7 -1.62 -3.42 -5.16
C GLY A 7 -1.68 -2.81 -3.75
N ILE A 8 -0.59 -2.26 -3.21
CA ILE A 8 -0.57 -1.58 -1.90
C ILE A 8 -1.34 -0.26 -1.98
N ARG A 9 -2.53 -0.21 -1.36
CA ARG A 9 -3.47 0.91 -1.49
C ARG A 9 -3.85 1.57 -0.15
N ASN A 10 -3.51 0.95 0.96
CA ASN A 10 -3.78 1.43 2.32
C ASN A 10 -2.73 0.88 3.30
N SER A 11 -2.71 1.41 4.52
CA SER A 11 -1.88 0.94 5.64
C SER A 11 -2.07 -0.54 5.99
N GLY A 12 -3.30 -1.05 5.88
CA GLY A 12 -3.62 -2.46 6.11
C GLY A 12 -2.90 -3.40 5.12
N ASP A 13 -2.82 -3.02 3.85
CA ASP A 13 -2.05 -3.76 2.84
C ASP A 13 -0.56 -3.79 3.19
N VAL A 14 -0.02 -2.67 3.71
CA VAL A 14 1.36 -2.59 4.20
C VAL A 14 1.59 -3.55 5.37
N ALA A 15 0.72 -3.48 6.39
CA ALA A 15 0.82 -4.35 7.56
C ALA A 15 0.75 -5.84 7.20
N LYS A 16 -0.18 -6.23 6.31
CA LYS A 16 -0.30 -7.61 5.82
C LYS A 16 0.95 -8.06 5.07
N ALA A 17 1.51 -7.22 4.18
CA ALA A 17 2.72 -7.56 3.42
C ALA A 17 3.93 -7.77 4.36
N ILE A 18 4.09 -6.91 5.37
CA ILE A 18 5.13 -7.04 6.38
C ILE A 18 4.92 -8.32 7.21
N ALA A 19 3.70 -8.59 7.66
CA ALA A 19 3.35 -9.81 8.39
C ALA A 19 3.64 -11.09 7.57
N LEU A 20 3.50 -11.04 6.25
CA LEU A 20 3.86 -12.15 5.35
C LEU A 20 5.38 -12.29 5.13
N GLY A 21 6.19 -11.33 5.58
CA GLY A 21 7.65 -11.39 5.57
C GLY A 21 8.36 -10.29 4.79
N ALA A 22 7.66 -9.28 4.27
CA ALA A 22 8.32 -8.16 3.59
C ALA A 22 9.09 -7.26 4.58
N ASP A 23 10.26 -6.78 4.17
CA ASP A 23 11.03 -5.78 4.92
C ASP A 23 10.53 -4.36 4.64
N ALA A 24 10.02 -4.11 3.43
CA ALA A 24 9.43 -2.83 3.02
C ALA A 24 8.37 -3.02 1.93
N THR A 25 7.52 -2.00 1.75
CA THR A 25 6.51 -1.97 0.69
C THR A 25 6.66 -0.75 -0.21
N VAL A 26 6.39 -0.93 -1.51
CA VAL A 26 6.40 0.14 -2.50
C VAL A 26 4.97 0.56 -2.86
N ILE A 27 4.72 1.86 -2.82
CA ILE A 27 3.48 2.46 -3.32
C ILE A 27 3.72 3.14 -4.67
N GLY A 28 2.94 2.75 -5.68
CA GLY A 28 2.94 3.39 -7.00
C GLY A 28 1.63 4.12 -7.24
N THR A 29 0.58 3.36 -7.55
CA THR A 29 -0.75 3.92 -7.86
C THR A 29 -1.30 4.80 -6.75
N ALA A 30 -1.16 4.41 -5.47
CA ALA A 30 -1.62 5.22 -4.35
C ALA A 30 -0.93 6.59 -4.30
N ALA A 31 0.39 6.64 -4.57
CA ALA A 31 1.14 7.88 -4.65
C ALA A 31 0.67 8.74 -5.84
N LEU A 32 0.47 8.13 -7.02
CA LEU A 32 -0.07 8.85 -8.19
C LEU A 32 -1.47 9.42 -7.92
N VAL A 33 -2.33 8.69 -7.20
CA VAL A 33 -3.66 9.16 -6.81
C VAL A 33 -3.56 10.34 -5.85
N ALA A 34 -2.65 10.32 -4.87
CA ALA A 34 -2.39 11.46 -4.00
C ALA A 34 -1.91 12.70 -4.77
N LEU A 35 -1.10 12.51 -5.82
CA LEU A 35 -0.69 13.58 -6.75
C LEU A 35 -1.85 14.14 -7.59
N GLY A 36 -2.96 13.41 -7.72
CA GLY A 36 -4.17 13.84 -8.46
C GLY A 36 -4.58 12.93 -9.62
N CYS A 37 -3.98 11.75 -9.77
CA CYS A 37 -4.36 10.79 -10.80
C CYS A 37 -5.83 10.34 -10.65
N ARG A 38 -6.58 10.33 -11.75
CA ARG A 38 -7.97 9.82 -11.82
C ARG A 38 -8.09 8.44 -12.47
N ILE A 39 -7.00 7.70 -12.61
CA ILE A 39 -6.96 6.34 -13.16
C ILE A 39 -7.68 6.27 -14.53
N CYS A 40 -7.41 7.23 -15.42
CA CYS A 40 -8.01 7.27 -16.76
C CYS A 40 -7.38 6.26 -17.74
N GLN A 41 -6.29 5.59 -17.34
CA GLN A 41 -5.57 4.56 -18.10
C GLN A 41 -5.09 5.00 -19.49
N LYS A 42 -4.84 6.30 -19.69
CA LYS A 42 -4.31 6.87 -20.95
C LYS A 42 -2.83 7.26 -20.87
N CYS A 43 -2.10 6.79 -19.85
CA CYS A 43 -0.73 7.21 -19.57
C CYS A 43 0.22 6.97 -20.77
N TYR A 44 0.07 5.82 -21.45
CA TYR A 44 0.90 5.44 -22.61
C TYR A 44 0.75 6.37 -23.82
N THR A 45 -0.31 7.19 -23.88
CA THR A 45 -0.55 8.12 -25.00
C THR A 45 0.24 9.42 -24.88
N GLY A 46 0.86 9.69 -23.72
CA GLY A 46 1.45 10.99 -23.41
C GLY A 46 0.44 12.13 -23.25
N ASN A 47 -0.87 11.85 -23.23
CA ASN A 47 -1.94 12.85 -23.10
C ASN A 47 -2.63 12.80 -21.73
N CYS A 48 -1.86 12.67 -20.65
CA CYS A 48 -2.40 12.72 -19.30
C CYS A 48 -3.05 14.09 -19.03
N ALA A 49 -4.38 14.13 -18.93
CA ALA A 49 -5.13 15.36 -18.70
C ALA A 49 -4.78 16.05 -17.37
N TRP A 50 -4.17 15.30 -16.44
CA TRP A 50 -3.80 15.74 -15.09
C TRP A 50 -2.32 16.13 -14.96
N GLY A 51 -1.56 16.12 -16.05
CA GLY A 51 -0.17 16.60 -16.06
C GLY A 51 0.87 15.66 -15.41
N ILE A 52 0.48 14.43 -15.02
CA ILE A 52 1.37 13.49 -14.31
C ILE A 52 2.23 12.67 -15.28
N ALA A 53 1.60 11.99 -16.24
CA ALA A 53 2.28 11.10 -17.20
C ALA A 53 2.25 11.71 -18.62
N THR A 54 2.94 12.84 -18.77
CA THR A 54 3.03 13.58 -20.04
C THR A 54 4.28 14.45 -20.06
N GLN A 55 4.88 14.64 -21.23
CA GLN A 55 6.00 15.57 -21.45
C GLN A 55 5.56 16.86 -22.14
N LYS A 56 4.26 17.02 -22.42
CA LYS A 56 3.72 18.19 -23.13
C LYS A 56 3.65 19.40 -22.19
N PRO A 57 4.34 20.53 -22.48
CA PRO A 57 4.45 21.64 -21.53
C PRO A 57 3.11 22.20 -21.03
N GLU A 58 2.10 22.26 -21.90
CA GLU A 58 0.75 22.73 -21.57
C GLU A 58 -0.02 21.82 -20.63
N LEU A 59 0.30 20.53 -20.61
CA LEU A 59 -0.29 19.55 -19.70
C LEU A 59 0.51 19.44 -18.40
N VAL A 60 1.85 19.45 -18.47
CA VAL A 60 2.74 19.40 -17.29
C VAL A 60 2.44 20.54 -16.33
N ARG A 61 2.17 21.75 -16.85
CA ARG A 61 1.80 22.94 -16.05
C ARG A 61 0.54 22.75 -15.19
N ARG A 62 -0.27 21.71 -15.43
CA ARG A 62 -1.48 21.40 -14.63
C ARG A 62 -1.17 20.73 -13.30
N LEU A 63 0.02 20.14 -13.14
CA LEU A 63 0.48 19.54 -11.90
C LEU A 63 1.32 20.57 -11.13
N ASP A 64 0.83 20.98 -9.96
CA ASP A 64 1.60 21.78 -9.01
C ASP A 64 2.46 20.84 -8.13
N PRO A 65 3.81 20.89 -8.23
CA PRO A 65 4.68 20.01 -7.46
C PRO A 65 4.61 20.22 -5.94
N GLN A 66 4.36 21.44 -5.48
CA GLN A 66 4.29 21.75 -4.04
C GLN A 66 3.02 21.18 -3.43
N ILE A 67 1.88 21.37 -4.10
CA ILE A 67 0.61 20.77 -3.68
C ILE A 67 0.70 19.24 -3.76
N GLY A 68 1.30 18.69 -4.82
CA GLY A 68 1.51 17.26 -4.98
C GLY A 68 2.35 16.66 -3.85
N ALA A 69 3.49 17.28 -3.53
CA ALA A 69 4.36 16.86 -2.44
C ALA A 69 3.65 16.91 -1.08
N MET A 70 2.92 18.00 -0.79
CA MET A 70 2.14 18.14 0.43
C MET A 70 1.09 17.01 0.56
N ARG A 71 0.33 16.72 -0.52
CA ARG A 71 -0.68 15.66 -0.51
C ARG A 71 -0.07 14.27 -0.30
N LEU A 72 1.05 13.98 -0.98
CA LEU A 72 1.75 12.71 -0.81
C LEU A 72 2.33 12.57 0.60
N SER A 73 2.89 13.65 1.16
CA SER A 73 3.36 13.68 2.55
C SER A 73 2.23 13.42 3.54
N ASN A 74 1.06 14.03 3.33
CA ASN A 74 -0.11 13.79 4.17
C ASN A 74 -0.59 12.34 4.11
N LEU A 75 -0.60 11.71 2.92
CA LEU A 75 -0.92 10.29 2.77
C LEU A 75 0.04 9.41 3.59
N LEU A 76 1.35 9.63 3.44
CA LEU A 76 2.37 8.86 4.16
C LEU A 76 2.27 9.06 5.67
N ALA A 77 2.03 10.30 6.13
CA ALA A 77 1.84 10.60 7.54
C ALA A 77 0.59 9.91 8.11
N ALA A 78 -0.53 9.96 7.39
CA ALA A 78 -1.77 9.29 7.79
C ALA A 78 -1.58 7.77 7.87
N TRP A 79 -0.97 7.15 6.86
CA TRP A 79 -0.67 5.71 6.91
C TRP A 79 0.31 5.35 8.03
N GLY A 80 1.27 6.23 8.33
CA GLY A 80 2.17 6.05 9.47
C GLY A 80 1.44 6.03 10.81
N LEU A 81 0.40 6.86 10.97
CA LEU A 81 -0.46 6.84 12.16
C LEU A 81 -1.33 5.59 12.18
N GLU A 82 -2.00 5.25 11.08
CA GLU A 82 -2.82 4.03 10.97
C GLU A 82 -1.99 2.76 11.25
N LEU A 83 -0.75 2.69 10.77
CA LEU A 83 0.14 1.57 11.08
C LEU A 83 0.46 1.48 12.58
N LYS A 84 0.65 2.62 13.27
CA LYS A 84 0.83 2.62 14.73
C LYS A 84 -0.42 2.14 15.45
N GLU A 85 -1.60 2.52 14.98
CA GLU A 85 -2.87 2.03 15.54
C GLU A 85 -3.03 0.51 15.34
N ILE A 86 -2.74 0.00 14.14
CA ILE A 86 -2.72 -1.44 13.84
C ILE A 86 -1.74 -2.15 14.78
N LEU A 87 -0.50 -1.69 14.86
CA LEU A 87 0.52 -2.28 15.74
C LEU A 87 0.09 -2.26 17.21
N GLY A 88 -0.48 -1.13 17.68
CA GLY A 88 -1.02 -0.99 19.02
C GLY A 88 -2.14 -1.98 19.32
N SER A 89 -3.09 -2.16 18.39
CA SER A 89 -4.17 -3.16 18.51
C SER A 89 -3.67 -4.60 18.55
N LEU A 90 -2.51 -4.87 17.95
CA LEU A 90 -1.86 -6.19 17.96
C LEU A 90 -0.97 -6.40 19.20
N GLY A 91 -0.79 -5.38 20.04
CA GLY A 91 0.13 -5.39 21.17
C GLY A 91 1.60 -5.46 20.75
N VAL A 92 1.94 -4.86 19.60
CA VAL A 92 3.28 -4.89 19.01
C VAL A 92 3.90 -3.49 19.03
N ASN A 93 5.12 -3.37 19.55
CA ASN A 93 5.77 -2.06 19.73
C ASN A 93 6.71 -1.64 18.58
N SER A 94 6.96 -2.53 17.62
CA SER A 94 7.83 -2.24 16.47
C SER A 94 7.30 -2.91 15.20
N ILE A 95 7.50 -2.28 14.05
CA ILE A 95 7.10 -2.85 12.76
C ILE A 95 7.94 -4.09 12.41
N GLU A 96 9.17 -4.14 12.92
CA GLU A 96 10.10 -5.25 12.79
C GLU A 96 9.55 -6.51 13.47
N SER A 97 8.91 -6.37 14.63
CA SER A 97 8.25 -7.49 15.33
C SER A 97 7.00 -8.01 14.59
N LEU A 98 6.43 -7.23 13.67
CA LEU A 98 5.36 -7.73 12.80
C LEU A 98 5.92 -8.59 11.66
N ARG A 99 7.19 -8.40 11.28
CA ARG A 99 7.77 -9.06 10.09
C ARG A 99 7.76 -10.58 10.23
N GLY A 100 7.06 -11.25 9.32
CA GLY A 100 6.95 -12.71 9.31
C GLY A 100 6.00 -13.30 10.36
N SER A 101 5.32 -12.46 11.15
CA SER A 101 4.34 -12.83 12.18
C SER A 101 3.00 -13.27 11.55
N ARG A 102 3.06 -14.30 10.70
CA ARG A 102 1.91 -14.86 9.94
C ARG A 102 0.80 -15.38 10.83
N GLU A 103 1.11 -15.77 12.06
CA GLU A 103 0.16 -16.21 13.07
C GLU A 103 -0.83 -15.12 13.51
N ARG A 104 -0.56 -13.85 13.19
CA ARG A 104 -1.45 -12.71 13.42
C ARG A 104 -2.43 -12.48 12.28
N LEU A 105 -2.25 -13.15 11.14
CA LEU A 105 -3.15 -13.07 9.99
C LEU A 105 -4.20 -14.17 10.06
N ARG A 106 -5.40 -13.88 9.53
CA ARG A 106 -6.44 -14.88 9.28
C ARG A 106 -6.93 -14.74 7.85
N GLY A 107 -6.97 -15.85 7.12
CA GLY A 107 -7.45 -15.88 5.74
C GLY A 107 -8.98 -15.99 5.69
N VAL A 108 -9.62 -15.08 4.97
CA VAL A 108 -11.08 -15.06 4.78
C VAL A 108 -11.35 -15.37 3.31
N GLY A 109 -12.11 -16.42 3.03
CA GLY A 109 -12.48 -16.81 1.67
C GLY A 109 -11.31 -17.26 0.78
N LEU A 110 -10.21 -17.71 1.39
CA LEU A 110 -9.08 -18.31 0.66
C LEU A 110 -9.22 -19.83 0.65
N ASP A 111 -8.82 -20.48 -0.44
CA ASP A 111 -8.78 -21.94 -0.53
C ASP A 111 -7.65 -22.53 0.34
N GLU A 112 -7.75 -23.82 0.61
CA GLU A 112 -6.82 -24.54 1.50
C GLU A 112 -5.37 -24.51 0.98
N GLN A 113 -5.16 -24.60 -0.33
CA GLN A 113 -3.82 -24.59 -0.91
C GLN A 113 -3.17 -23.22 -0.71
N THR A 114 -3.91 -22.14 -0.95
CA THR A 114 -3.44 -20.77 -0.71
C THR A 114 -3.10 -20.53 0.76
N LEU A 115 -3.96 -20.97 1.69
CA LEU A 115 -3.70 -20.85 3.13
C LEU A 115 -2.41 -21.59 3.53
N LYS A 116 -2.22 -22.81 3.02
CA LYS A 116 -1.04 -23.63 3.26
C LYS A 116 0.23 -22.99 2.70
N LEU A 117 0.17 -22.46 1.48
CA LEU A 117 1.30 -21.76 0.85
C LEU A 117 1.69 -20.48 1.59
N LEU A 118 0.70 -19.71 2.05
CA LEU A 118 0.95 -18.48 2.79
C LEU A 118 1.36 -18.72 4.24
N GLY A 119 1.13 -19.93 4.79
CA GLY A 119 1.34 -20.24 6.20
C GLY A 119 0.37 -19.46 7.12
N VAL A 120 -0.85 -19.20 6.65
CA VAL A 120 -1.87 -18.39 7.35
C VAL A 120 -3.05 -19.27 7.73
N LYS A 121 -3.58 -19.12 8.95
CA LYS A 121 -4.74 -19.87 9.42
C LYS A 121 -6.04 -19.28 8.85
N PRO A 122 -7.08 -20.09 8.57
CA PRO A 122 -8.39 -19.59 8.16
C PRO A 122 -9.07 -18.80 9.30
N ALA A 123 -9.89 -17.81 8.95
CA ALA A 123 -10.80 -17.15 9.87
C ALA A 123 -11.99 -18.07 10.17
N GLY A 124 -12.37 -18.21 11.45
CA GLY A 124 -13.57 -18.96 11.85
C GLY A 124 -13.36 -20.43 12.19
N ILE A 125 -12.15 -20.99 12.09
CA ILE A 125 -11.87 -22.34 12.63
C ILE A 125 -11.49 -22.20 14.11
N GLY A 126 -12.55 -22.23 14.92
CA GLY A 126 -12.56 -22.47 16.35
C GLY A 126 -13.73 -23.40 16.67
N GLN A 127 -13.61 -24.66 16.22
CA GLN A 127 -14.07 -25.85 16.93
C GLN A 127 -12.97 -26.90 16.79
#